data_AF-A0A8H2ZVA2-F1
#
_entry.id   AF-A0A8H2ZVA2-F1
#
_cell.length_a   1.000
_cell.length_b   1.000
_cell.length_c   1.000
_cell.angle_alpha   90.00
_cell.angle_beta   90.00
_cell.angle_gamma   90.00
#
_symmetry.space_group_name_H-M   'P 1'
#
loop_
_entity.id
_entity.type
_entity.pdbx_description
1 polymer ?
#
loop_
_entity_poly.entity_id
_entity_poly.type
_entity_poly.pdbx_seq_one_letter_code
_entity_poly.pdbx_strand_id
1 'polypeptide(L)'
;MIVTKLTERLGIRIPIVQGGMQWVGLPSLASAVSNAGGLGILTALSQPSPDALREAIRETQKLTDKPFGVNITLLPSINPPDYEGYARAAVEEGVRIFETAGNNPGPLIKFFKSQGCFVIHKCTTIRHAKSAQKMGVDFLSIDGFECAGHPGEEDIGGLVLLARAAQELEVPYIASGGFGDARGLVAALSLGAQGVNMGTRFMVTEEAPIHKDIKARMIASSETDTLHIFRTLRNTARVFKNAVSSEVVRLERRPGGAQFSELRDLVSGLRGKKVYETGDPDAGIWSAGIVVGLIKDCPSCAELLRRIEEEAESLIQGMTHLVVRGHAKL
;
A
#
# COMPACT_ATOMS: atom_id res chain seq x y z
N MET A 1 -9.06 14.03 17.90
CA MET A 1 -8.21 12.83 17.70
C MET A 1 -9.08 11.63 17.38
N ILE A 2 -8.81 10.91 16.28
CA ILE A 2 -9.54 9.70 15.88
C ILE A 2 -8.84 8.46 16.48
N VAL A 3 -9.50 7.79 17.42
CA VAL A 3 -8.98 6.57 18.04
C VAL A 3 -9.66 5.35 17.42
N THR A 4 -8.85 4.37 17.01
CA THR A 4 -9.28 3.10 16.40
C THR A 4 -8.49 1.93 17.00
N LYS A 5 -8.90 0.69 16.71
CA LYS A 5 -8.09 -0.47 17.09
C LYS A 5 -6.69 -0.43 16.48
N LEU A 6 -6.51 0.21 15.31
CA LEU A 6 -5.21 0.30 14.64
C LEU A 6 -4.26 1.20 15.43
N THR A 7 -4.72 2.40 15.81
CA THR A 7 -3.92 3.36 16.60
C THR A 7 -3.54 2.78 17.96
N GLU A 8 -4.48 2.15 18.65
CA GLU A 8 -4.24 1.56 19.97
C GLU A 8 -3.26 0.39 19.93
N ARG A 9 -3.42 -0.52 18.96
CA ARG A 9 -2.62 -1.75 18.89
C ARG A 9 -1.20 -1.53 18.40
N LEU A 10 -0.98 -0.50 17.59
CA LEU A 10 0.33 -0.17 17.03
C LEU A 10 1.03 1.00 17.73
N GLY A 11 0.34 1.73 18.61
CA GLY A 11 0.88 2.92 19.26
C GLY A 11 1.15 4.06 18.28
N ILE A 12 0.33 4.19 17.24
CA ILE A 12 0.40 5.29 16.26
C ILE A 12 -0.71 6.31 16.53
N ARG A 13 -0.49 7.58 16.16
CA ARG A 13 -1.44 8.67 16.42
C ARG A 13 -2.60 8.68 15.42
N ILE A 14 -2.27 8.50 14.15
CA ILE A 14 -3.20 8.67 13.03
C ILE A 14 -3.41 7.29 12.39
N PRO A 15 -4.66 6.84 12.13
CA PRO A 15 -4.95 5.51 11.58
C PRO A 15 -4.63 5.42 10.08
N ILE A 16 -3.38 5.72 9.73
CA ILE A 16 -2.84 5.76 8.37
C ILE A 16 -1.58 4.94 8.31
N VAL A 17 -1.52 4.05 7.31
CA VAL A 17 -0.37 3.22 6.99
C VAL A 17 0.18 3.65 5.62
N GLN A 18 1.49 3.82 5.53
CA GLN A 18 2.21 3.79 4.27
C GLN A 18 2.56 2.33 3.98
N GLY A 19 1.91 1.71 3.00
CA GLY A 19 2.09 0.29 2.68
C GLY A 19 3.43 -0.01 1.99
N GLY A 20 3.80 -1.28 1.86
CA GLY A 20 4.99 -1.66 1.08
C GLY A 20 4.96 -1.10 -0.35
N MET A 21 6.04 -0.42 -0.75
CA MET A 21 6.19 0.21 -2.06
C MET A 21 7.57 -0.12 -2.60
N GLN A 22 7.62 -1.09 -3.54
CA GLN A 22 8.86 -1.48 -4.20
C GLN A 22 9.58 -0.24 -4.77
N TRP A 23 10.87 -0.11 -4.45
CA TRP A 23 11.77 1.01 -4.77
C TRP A 23 11.52 2.35 -4.05
N VAL A 24 10.36 2.56 -3.42
CA VAL A 24 9.99 3.85 -2.80
C VAL A 24 9.98 3.79 -1.28
N GLY A 25 9.55 2.66 -0.70
CA GLY A 25 9.52 2.42 0.75
C GLY A 25 10.92 2.18 1.31
N LEU A 26 11.73 3.23 1.32
CA LEU A 26 13.11 3.31 1.82
C LEU A 26 13.14 4.05 3.17
N PRO A 27 14.29 4.09 3.88
CA PRO A 27 14.38 4.65 5.23
C PRO A 27 13.79 6.06 5.34
N SER A 28 14.10 6.96 4.40
CA SER A 28 13.64 8.35 4.43
C SER A 28 12.11 8.49 4.52
N LEU A 29 11.39 7.72 3.69
CA LEU A 29 9.93 7.79 3.64
C LEU A 29 9.30 7.06 4.83
N ALA A 30 9.79 5.86 5.17
CA ALA A 30 9.26 5.10 6.29
C ALA A 30 9.41 5.90 7.60
N SER A 31 10.59 6.48 7.86
CA SER A 31 10.81 7.31 9.05
C SER A 31 9.95 8.58 9.05
N ALA A 32 9.78 9.23 7.89
CA ALA A 32 8.97 10.45 7.79
C ALA A 32 7.49 10.19 8.13
N VAL A 33 6.92 9.09 7.64
CA VAL A 33 5.54 8.70 7.94
C VAL A 33 5.38 8.33 9.43
N SER A 34 6.32 7.58 9.99
CA SER A 34 6.32 7.24 11.41
C SER A 34 6.45 8.48 12.31
N ASN A 35 7.34 9.42 11.97
CA ASN A 35 7.49 10.70 12.68
C ASN A 35 6.24 11.58 12.56
N ALA A 36 5.53 11.51 11.43
CA ALA A 36 4.26 12.21 11.22
C ALA A 36 3.07 11.60 11.99
N GLY A 37 3.27 10.46 12.65
CA GLY A 37 2.27 9.83 13.52
C GLY A 37 1.47 8.70 12.88
N GLY A 38 1.78 8.31 11.64
CA GLY A 38 1.25 7.11 11.00
C GLY A 38 2.16 5.89 11.21
N LEU A 39 1.89 4.81 10.49
CA LEU A 39 2.81 3.66 10.38
C LEU A 39 3.60 3.75 9.07
N GLY A 40 4.89 4.06 9.15
CA GLY A 40 5.82 3.90 8.02
C GLY A 40 6.21 2.44 7.81
N ILE A 41 6.39 2.02 6.56
CA ILE A 41 6.79 0.66 6.22
C ILE A 41 7.97 0.66 5.24
N LEU A 42 9.08 0.09 5.70
CA LEU A 42 10.25 -0.20 4.88
C LEU A 42 9.98 -1.44 4.01
N THR A 43 10.34 -1.40 2.73
CA THR A 43 10.09 -2.52 1.81
C THR A 43 11.31 -3.43 1.71
N ALA A 44 11.21 -4.65 2.23
CA ALA A 44 12.34 -5.58 2.31
C ALA A 44 12.98 -5.85 0.94
N LEU A 45 12.15 -6.12 -0.06
CA LEU A 45 12.60 -6.52 -1.40
C LEU A 45 13.05 -5.33 -2.28
N SER A 46 13.01 -4.11 -1.76
CA SER A 46 13.75 -2.98 -2.34
C SER A 46 15.24 -3.10 -2.07
N GLN A 47 15.62 -3.86 -1.04
CA GLN A 47 17.01 -4.11 -0.67
C GLN A 47 17.53 -5.35 -1.40
N PRO A 48 18.78 -5.35 -1.90
CA PRO A 48 19.30 -6.44 -2.72
C PRO A 48 19.61 -7.73 -1.95
N SER A 49 19.69 -7.67 -0.61
CA SER A 49 19.97 -8.83 0.25
C SER A 49 19.40 -8.63 1.67
N PRO A 50 19.33 -9.70 2.49
CA PRO A 50 19.02 -9.60 3.91
C PRO A 50 19.96 -8.65 4.68
N ASP A 51 21.26 -8.64 4.37
CA ASP A 51 22.22 -7.73 5.02
C ASP A 51 21.97 -6.27 4.66
N ALA A 52 21.65 -5.98 3.40
CA ALA A 52 21.25 -4.63 2.99
C ALA A 52 19.94 -4.20 3.68
N LEU A 53 19.03 -5.15 3.96
CA LEU A 53 17.86 -4.85 4.80
C LEU A 53 18.25 -4.48 6.24
N ARG A 54 19.25 -5.14 6.84
CA ARG A 54 19.72 -4.74 8.18
C ARG A 54 20.23 -3.31 8.19
N GLU A 55 21.03 -2.95 7.20
CA GLU A 55 21.53 -1.57 7.06
C GLU A 55 20.40 -0.56 6.93
N ALA A 56 19.41 -0.83 6.06
CA ALA A 56 18.25 0.03 5.89
C ALA A 56 17.38 0.15 7.16
N ILE A 57 17.24 -0.94 7.94
CA ILE A 57 16.54 -0.90 9.23
C ILE A 57 17.29 0.00 10.23
N ARG A 58 18.61 -0.17 10.35
CA ARG A 58 19.46 0.66 11.23
C ARG A 58 19.44 2.12 10.80
N GLU A 59 19.40 2.41 9.51
CA GLU A 59 19.23 3.77 9.00
C GLU A 59 17.86 4.34 9.41
N THR A 60 16.79 3.56 9.25
CA THR A 60 15.44 3.97 9.66
C THR A 60 15.40 4.28 11.17
N GLN A 61 16.01 3.44 12.01
CA GLN A 61 16.11 3.64 13.46
C GLN A 61 16.91 4.87 13.88
N LYS A 62 17.83 5.37 13.02
CA LYS A 62 18.52 6.65 13.26
C LYS A 62 17.62 7.85 12.97
N LEU A 63 16.63 7.69 12.11
CA LEU A 63 15.75 8.76 11.63
C LEU A 63 14.43 8.85 12.42
N THR A 64 14.07 7.82 13.18
CA THR A 64 12.85 7.81 14.00
C THR A 64 12.99 6.96 15.26
N ASP A 65 12.40 7.45 16.36
CA ASP A 65 12.15 6.70 17.59
C ASP A 65 10.75 6.04 17.61
N LYS A 66 9.94 6.29 16.57
CA LYS A 66 8.55 5.81 16.46
C LYS A 66 8.48 4.42 15.86
N PRO A 67 7.39 3.66 16.13
CA PRO A 67 7.16 2.37 15.50
C PRO A 67 7.15 2.49 13.96
N PHE A 68 7.81 1.55 13.30
CA PHE A 68 7.72 1.33 11.86
C PHE A 68 7.66 -0.17 11.57
N GLY A 69 7.19 -0.53 10.38
CA GLY A 69 7.09 -1.91 9.94
C GLY A 69 8.01 -2.27 8.79
N VAL A 70 8.05 -3.56 8.45
CA VAL A 70 8.71 -4.08 7.24
C VAL A 70 7.69 -4.83 6.39
N ASN A 71 7.64 -4.52 5.09
CA ASN A 71 6.87 -5.27 4.11
C ASN A 71 7.70 -6.40 3.49
N ILE A 72 7.13 -7.60 3.40
CA ILE A 72 7.64 -8.70 2.57
C ILE A 72 6.53 -9.17 1.63
N THR A 73 6.74 -8.94 0.33
CA THR A 73 5.77 -9.25 -0.72
C THR A 73 6.16 -10.53 -1.47
N LEU A 74 5.27 -11.53 -1.46
CA LEU A 74 5.45 -12.84 -2.07
C LEU A 74 4.73 -12.91 -3.42
N LEU A 75 5.33 -12.34 -4.46
CA LEU A 75 4.81 -12.41 -5.84
C LEU A 75 5.45 -13.56 -6.63
N PRO A 76 4.78 -14.05 -7.69
CA PRO A 76 5.39 -14.99 -8.63
C PRO A 76 6.73 -14.42 -9.15
N SER A 77 7.83 -15.14 -8.89
CA SER A 77 9.17 -14.78 -9.32
C SER A 77 9.87 -15.97 -9.95
N ILE A 78 10.64 -15.72 -11.01
CA ILE A 78 11.52 -16.73 -11.63
C ILE A 78 12.65 -17.09 -10.67
N ASN A 79 13.23 -16.07 -10.02
CA ASN A 79 14.28 -16.20 -9.02
C ASN A 79 13.70 -15.73 -7.69
N PRO A 80 13.11 -16.62 -6.89
CA PRO A 80 12.54 -16.25 -5.60
C PRO A 80 13.63 -15.69 -4.67
N PRO A 81 13.43 -14.52 -4.04
CA PRO A 81 14.31 -14.01 -3.00
C PRO A 81 14.41 -14.96 -1.80
N ASP A 82 15.44 -14.77 -0.99
CA ASP A 82 15.58 -15.43 0.32
C ASP A 82 14.60 -14.84 1.35
N TYR A 83 13.30 -15.11 1.17
CA TYR A 83 12.22 -14.56 2.00
C TYR A 83 12.45 -14.82 3.50
N GLU A 84 12.95 -16.00 3.86
CA GLU A 84 13.24 -16.34 5.25
C GLU A 84 14.44 -15.56 5.78
N GLY A 85 15.49 -15.38 4.99
CA GLY A 85 16.63 -14.54 5.34
C GLY A 85 16.22 -13.10 5.61
N TYR A 86 15.40 -12.50 4.73
CA TYR A 86 14.84 -11.16 4.96
C TYR A 86 14.00 -11.09 6.24
N ALA A 87 13.15 -12.08 6.47
CA ALA A 87 12.30 -12.14 7.66
C ALA A 87 13.14 -12.26 8.95
N ARG A 88 14.13 -13.16 8.98
CA ARG A 88 15.05 -13.31 10.10
C ARG A 88 15.85 -12.02 10.36
N ALA A 89 16.42 -11.44 9.30
CA ALA A 89 17.18 -10.20 9.40
C ALA A 89 16.35 -9.08 10.04
N ALA A 90 15.09 -8.90 9.59
CA ALA A 90 14.23 -7.87 10.16
C ALA A 90 13.88 -8.11 11.63
N VAL A 91 13.55 -9.35 12.02
CA VAL A 91 13.24 -9.69 13.42
C VAL A 91 14.46 -9.49 14.32
N GLU A 92 15.64 -9.91 13.88
CA GLU A 92 16.89 -9.78 14.63
C GLU A 92 17.32 -8.33 14.84
N GLU A 93 17.05 -7.43 13.88
CA GLU A 93 17.26 -5.98 14.04
C GLU A 93 16.16 -5.29 14.86
N GLY A 94 15.23 -6.06 15.43
CA GLY A 94 14.24 -5.59 16.39
C GLY A 94 12.92 -5.10 15.80
N VAL A 95 12.66 -5.29 14.49
CA VAL A 95 11.37 -4.97 13.89
C VAL A 95 10.28 -5.88 14.45
N ARG A 96 9.15 -5.29 14.86
CA ARG A 96 8.02 -6.02 15.48
C ARG A 96 6.72 -5.96 14.68
N ILE A 97 6.65 -5.15 13.63
CA ILE A 97 5.45 -4.98 12.79
C ILE A 97 5.79 -5.41 11.37
N PHE A 98 5.01 -6.33 10.82
CA PHE A 98 5.23 -6.87 9.48
C PHE A 98 3.99 -6.75 8.63
N GLU A 99 4.15 -6.23 7.41
CA GLU A 99 3.14 -6.34 6.35
C GLU A 99 3.54 -7.47 5.41
N THR A 100 2.65 -8.43 5.19
CA THR A 100 2.82 -9.47 4.18
C THR A 100 1.80 -9.30 3.07
N ALA A 101 2.18 -9.61 1.84
CA ALA A 101 1.29 -9.56 0.68
C ALA A 101 1.63 -10.68 -0.31
N GLY A 102 0.67 -11.05 -1.15
CA GLY A 102 0.89 -12.07 -2.18
C GLY A 102 0.63 -13.51 -1.72
N ASN A 103 1.18 -14.48 -2.45
CA ASN A 103 0.79 -15.88 -2.34
C ASN A 103 1.57 -16.63 -1.26
N ASN A 104 0.95 -17.66 -0.69
CA ASN A 104 1.55 -18.58 0.28
C ASN A 104 2.26 -17.90 1.48
N PRO A 105 1.62 -16.95 2.18
CA PRO A 105 2.27 -16.22 3.28
C PRO A 105 2.46 -17.07 4.55
N GLY A 106 1.87 -18.27 4.62
CA GLY A 106 1.77 -19.11 5.82
C GLY A 106 3.10 -19.35 6.55
N PRO A 107 4.19 -19.74 5.87
CA PRO A 107 5.49 -19.92 6.53
C PRO A 107 6.00 -18.66 7.21
N LEU A 108 5.92 -17.50 6.53
CA LEU A 108 6.36 -16.22 7.09
C LEU A 108 5.45 -15.77 8.24
N ILE A 109 4.13 -15.87 8.08
CA ILE A 109 3.18 -15.53 9.15
C ILE A 109 3.48 -16.39 10.38
N LYS A 110 3.61 -17.71 10.22
CA LYS A 110 3.94 -18.62 11.32
C LYS A 110 5.25 -18.22 12.01
N PHE A 111 6.29 -17.90 11.23
CA PHE A 111 7.56 -17.42 11.77
C PHE A 111 7.37 -16.14 12.59
N PHE A 112 6.75 -15.09 12.03
CA PHE A 112 6.52 -13.83 12.74
C PHE A 112 5.69 -14.00 14.01
N LYS A 113 4.62 -14.79 13.95
CA LYS A 113 3.80 -15.08 15.14
C LYS A 113 4.59 -15.84 16.21
N SER A 114 5.48 -16.77 15.84
CA SER A 114 6.36 -17.47 16.80
C SER A 114 7.35 -16.54 17.51
N GLN A 115 7.65 -15.38 16.90
CA GLN A 115 8.53 -14.34 17.45
C GLN A 115 7.77 -13.23 18.19
N GLY A 116 6.45 -13.41 18.40
CA GLY A 116 5.60 -12.41 19.05
C GLY A 116 5.36 -11.15 18.21
N CYS A 117 5.64 -11.19 16.90
CA CYS A 117 5.48 -10.04 16.03
C CYS A 117 4.02 -9.80 15.65
N PHE A 118 3.71 -8.54 15.37
CA PHE A 118 2.44 -8.08 14.83
C PHE A 118 2.45 -8.25 13.31
N VAL A 119 1.39 -8.84 12.75
CA VAL A 119 1.29 -9.16 11.32
C VAL A 119 0.02 -8.54 10.73
N ILE A 120 0.23 -7.70 9.73
CA ILE A 120 -0.79 -7.20 8.81
C ILE A 120 -0.68 -8.02 7.53
N HIS A 121 -1.76 -8.64 7.06
CA HIS A 121 -1.75 -9.35 5.78
C HIS A 121 -2.68 -8.72 4.74
N LYS A 122 -2.13 -8.42 3.57
CA LYS A 122 -2.83 -7.76 2.46
C LYS A 122 -3.56 -8.76 1.58
N CYS A 123 -4.86 -8.54 1.39
CA CYS A 123 -5.77 -9.44 0.68
C CYS A 123 -6.65 -8.66 -0.28
N THR A 124 -6.90 -9.23 -1.45
CA THR A 124 -7.80 -8.68 -2.48
C THR A 124 -9.20 -9.28 -2.47
N THR A 125 -9.44 -10.32 -1.64
CA THR A 125 -10.74 -11.00 -1.54
C THR A 125 -11.04 -11.41 -0.10
N ILE A 126 -12.33 -11.51 0.23
CA ILE A 126 -12.80 -12.01 1.53
C ILE A 126 -12.36 -13.45 1.79
N ARG A 127 -12.29 -14.29 0.74
CA ARG A 127 -11.81 -15.68 0.86
C ARG A 127 -10.36 -15.72 1.35
N HIS A 128 -9.47 -14.91 0.76
CA HIS A 128 -8.07 -14.85 1.18
C HIS A 128 -7.93 -14.23 2.58
N ALA A 129 -8.72 -13.20 2.87
CA ALA A 129 -8.79 -12.58 4.20
C ALA A 129 -9.15 -13.60 5.30
N LYS A 130 -10.18 -14.42 5.08
CA LYS A 130 -10.55 -15.51 6.01
C LYS A 130 -9.45 -16.56 6.16
N SER A 131 -8.72 -16.85 5.08
CA SER A 131 -7.57 -17.77 5.15
C SER A 131 -6.46 -17.21 6.05
N ALA A 132 -6.13 -15.92 5.89
CA ALA A 132 -5.12 -15.27 6.72
C ALA A 132 -5.56 -15.10 8.18
N GLN A 133 -6.85 -14.84 8.44
CA GLN A 133 -7.40 -14.86 9.80
C GLN A 133 -7.14 -16.20 10.51
N LYS A 134 -7.34 -17.34 9.82
CA LYS A 134 -7.02 -18.66 10.37
C LYS A 134 -5.53 -18.87 10.65
N MET A 135 -4.65 -18.10 10.02
CA MET A 135 -3.20 -18.12 10.28
C MET A 135 -2.79 -17.24 11.46
N GLY A 136 -3.73 -16.52 12.09
CA GLY A 136 -3.49 -15.73 13.31
C GLY A 136 -2.86 -14.36 13.05
N VAL A 137 -3.15 -13.75 11.89
CA VAL A 137 -2.76 -12.34 11.63
C VAL A 137 -3.50 -11.41 12.59
N ASP A 138 -2.85 -10.32 12.99
CA ASP A 138 -3.42 -9.35 13.92
C ASP A 138 -4.35 -8.37 13.22
N PHE A 139 -4.06 -8.09 11.96
CA PHE A 139 -4.81 -7.19 11.10
C PHE A 139 -4.82 -7.67 9.65
N LEU A 140 -5.86 -7.28 8.93
CA LEU A 140 -5.97 -7.46 7.49
C LEU A 140 -5.83 -6.10 6.79
N SER A 141 -5.23 -6.07 5.61
CA SER A 141 -5.28 -4.91 4.72
C SER A 141 -6.09 -5.31 3.49
N ILE A 142 -7.30 -4.76 3.36
CA ILE A 142 -8.26 -5.16 2.33
C ILE A 142 -8.08 -4.23 1.12
N ASP A 143 -7.52 -4.78 0.06
CA ASP A 143 -7.06 -4.04 -1.11
C ASP A 143 -8.11 -4.09 -2.22
N GLY A 144 -8.76 -2.95 -2.45
CA GLY A 144 -9.81 -2.79 -3.46
C GLY A 144 -9.25 -2.65 -4.88
N PHE A 145 -10.13 -2.76 -5.87
CA PHE A 145 -9.77 -2.64 -7.29
C PHE A 145 -9.07 -1.32 -7.68
N GLU A 146 -9.26 -0.26 -6.89
CA GLU A 146 -8.65 1.06 -7.07
C GLU A 146 -7.14 1.08 -6.79
N CYS A 147 -6.59 0.03 -6.16
CA CYS A 147 -5.22 -0.01 -5.67
C CYS A 147 -4.16 0.06 -6.79
N ALA A 148 -3.00 0.62 -6.44
CA ALA A 148 -1.78 0.45 -7.23
C ALA A 148 -1.21 -0.95 -7.00
N GLY A 149 -0.53 -1.54 -7.98
CA GLY A 149 0.00 -2.90 -7.84
C GLY A 149 -1.08 -3.93 -8.16
N HIS A 150 -1.19 -5.02 -7.39
CA HIS A 150 -1.95 -6.20 -7.82
C HIS A 150 -3.35 -6.28 -7.15
N PRO A 151 -4.44 -5.87 -7.83
CA PRO A 151 -5.79 -5.94 -7.26
C PRO A 151 -6.41 -7.34 -7.27
N GLY A 152 -5.69 -8.36 -7.77
CA GLY A 152 -6.27 -9.66 -8.08
C GLY A 152 -7.13 -9.62 -9.34
N GLU A 153 -8.07 -10.55 -9.45
CA GLU A 153 -8.81 -10.80 -10.70
C GLU A 153 -10.33 -10.66 -10.57
N GLU A 154 -10.83 -10.31 -9.38
CA GLU A 154 -12.28 -10.27 -9.09
C GLU A 154 -12.91 -8.90 -9.38
N ASP A 155 -12.10 -7.87 -9.63
CA ASP A 155 -12.53 -6.51 -9.99
C ASP A 155 -13.53 -5.86 -9.01
N ILE A 156 -13.43 -6.18 -7.72
CA ILE A 156 -14.32 -5.65 -6.67
C ILE A 156 -13.74 -4.33 -6.11
N GLY A 157 -14.45 -3.23 -6.34
CA GLY A 157 -14.09 -1.93 -5.77
C GLY A 157 -14.18 -1.87 -4.24
N GLY A 158 -13.44 -0.95 -3.64
CA GLY A 158 -13.32 -0.79 -2.19
C GLY A 158 -14.66 -0.59 -1.49
N LEU A 159 -15.60 0.13 -2.11
CA LEU A 159 -16.93 0.37 -1.52
C LEU A 159 -17.65 -0.93 -1.14
N VAL A 160 -17.67 -1.91 -2.04
CA VAL A 160 -18.34 -3.21 -1.82
C VAL A 160 -17.44 -4.14 -1.02
N LEU A 161 -16.15 -4.20 -1.35
CA LEU A 161 -15.21 -5.13 -0.70
C LEU A 161 -15.09 -4.85 0.81
N LEU A 162 -15.01 -3.59 1.21
CA LEU A 162 -14.88 -3.19 2.62
C LEU A 162 -16.19 -3.40 3.39
N ALA A 163 -17.35 -3.12 2.78
CA ALA A 163 -18.64 -3.43 3.40
C ALA A 163 -18.80 -4.94 3.64
N ARG A 164 -18.34 -5.79 2.70
CA ARG A 164 -18.32 -7.25 2.88
C ARG A 164 -17.31 -7.69 3.94
N ALA A 165 -16.16 -7.02 4.04
CA ALA A 165 -15.18 -7.27 5.09
C ALA A 165 -15.79 -7.03 6.49
N ALA A 166 -16.53 -5.93 6.69
CA ALA A 166 -17.22 -5.63 7.94
C ALA A 166 -18.21 -6.72 8.38
N GLN A 167 -18.85 -7.39 7.42
CA GLN A 167 -19.87 -8.41 7.68
C GLN A 167 -19.27 -9.79 7.99
N GLU A 168 -18.07 -10.07 7.50
CA GLU A 168 -17.56 -11.45 7.37
C GLU A 168 -16.27 -11.71 8.14
N LEU A 169 -15.55 -10.66 8.57
CA LEU A 169 -14.25 -10.78 9.23
C LEU A 169 -14.36 -10.45 10.73
N GLU A 170 -13.63 -11.22 11.53
CA GLU A 170 -13.52 -11.00 12.97
C GLU A 170 -12.24 -10.22 13.30
N VAL A 171 -11.18 -10.48 12.54
CA VAL A 171 -9.92 -9.74 12.61
C VAL A 171 -10.15 -8.33 12.06
N PRO A 172 -9.73 -7.27 12.78
CA PRO A 172 -9.88 -5.90 12.30
C PRO A 172 -9.09 -5.67 11.01
N TYR A 173 -9.56 -4.74 10.18
CA TYR A 173 -8.96 -4.47 8.89
C TYR A 173 -8.71 -2.99 8.62
N ILE A 174 -7.75 -2.75 7.74
CA ILE A 174 -7.37 -1.47 7.16
C ILE A 174 -7.89 -1.46 5.72
N ALA A 175 -8.44 -0.34 5.27
CA ALA A 175 -8.85 -0.17 3.88
C ALA A 175 -7.65 0.22 3.01
N SER A 176 -7.45 -0.46 1.87
CA SER A 176 -6.33 -0.20 0.95
C SER A 176 -6.83 0.00 -0.48
N GLY A 177 -6.19 0.92 -1.20
CA GLY A 177 -6.52 1.28 -2.58
C GLY A 177 -7.56 2.40 -2.70
N GLY A 178 -7.26 3.45 -3.45
CA GLY A 178 -8.19 4.57 -3.69
C GLY A 178 -8.18 5.68 -2.62
N PHE A 179 -7.41 5.55 -1.54
CA PHE A 179 -7.36 6.53 -0.43
C PHE A 179 -6.18 7.50 -0.58
N GLY A 180 -6.45 8.80 -0.47
CA GLY A 180 -5.44 9.86 -0.63
C GLY A 180 -5.69 11.14 0.18
N ASP A 181 -6.83 11.24 0.86
CA ASP A 181 -7.25 12.42 1.63
C ASP A 181 -8.16 12.04 2.82
N ALA A 182 -8.65 13.05 3.55
CA ALA A 182 -9.54 12.88 4.69
C ALA A 182 -10.91 12.27 4.34
N ARG A 183 -11.45 12.58 3.16
CA ARG A 183 -12.74 12.01 2.71
C ARG A 183 -12.62 10.50 2.56
N GLY A 184 -11.52 10.04 1.98
CA GLY A 184 -11.19 8.62 1.89
C GLY A 184 -11.08 7.96 3.27
N LEU A 185 -10.39 8.58 4.22
CA LEU A 185 -10.27 8.06 5.59
C LEU A 185 -11.66 7.94 6.26
N VAL A 186 -12.47 8.98 6.21
CA VAL A 186 -13.82 8.99 6.81
C VAL A 186 -14.73 7.95 6.17
N ALA A 187 -14.67 7.78 4.84
CA ALA A 187 -15.41 6.75 4.13
C ALA A 187 -14.98 5.33 4.56
N ALA A 188 -13.68 5.08 4.69
CA ALA A 188 -13.15 3.80 5.16
C ALA A 188 -13.62 3.46 6.58
N LEU A 189 -13.55 4.42 7.50
CA LEU A 189 -14.02 4.25 8.88
C LEU A 189 -15.52 3.95 8.92
N SER A 190 -16.32 4.64 8.09
CA SER A 190 -17.76 4.40 7.97
C SER A 190 -18.09 3.02 7.40
N LEU A 191 -17.19 2.46 6.58
CA LEU A 191 -17.28 1.11 6.05
C LEU A 191 -16.71 0.04 7.01
N GLY A 192 -16.38 0.40 8.25
CA GLY A 192 -15.93 -0.53 9.31
C GLY A 192 -14.42 -0.73 9.42
N ALA A 193 -13.63 -0.14 8.51
CA ALA A 193 -12.17 -0.20 8.60
C ALA A 193 -11.67 0.55 9.84
N GLN A 194 -10.48 0.20 10.31
CA GLN A 194 -9.82 0.84 11.46
C GLN A 194 -8.76 1.85 11.00
N GLY A 195 -8.76 2.23 9.73
CA GLY A 195 -7.78 3.12 9.12
C GLY A 195 -7.63 2.86 7.63
N VAL A 196 -6.69 3.58 7.02
CA VAL A 196 -6.37 3.43 5.59
C VAL A 196 -4.90 3.11 5.36
N ASN A 197 -4.65 2.35 4.30
CA ASN A 197 -3.34 2.13 3.72
C ASN A 197 -3.24 2.93 2.42
N MET A 198 -2.19 3.74 2.29
CA MET A 198 -1.93 4.55 1.11
C MET A 198 -0.56 4.19 0.52
N GLY A 199 -0.46 4.26 -0.81
CA GLY A 199 0.80 4.13 -1.55
C GLY A 199 1.05 5.35 -2.43
N THR A 200 0.25 5.48 -3.49
CA THR A 200 0.33 6.57 -4.47
C THR A 200 0.36 7.98 -3.86
N ARG A 201 -0.41 8.23 -2.78
CA ARG A 201 -0.38 9.52 -2.06
C ARG A 201 0.98 9.83 -1.43
N PHE A 202 1.67 8.83 -0.90
CA PHE A 202 3.01 8.98 -0.30
C PHE A 202 4.14 9.05 -1.32
N MET A 203 3.91 8.68 -2.58
CA MET A 203 4.89 8.95 -3.64
C MET A 203 5.05 10.45 -3.90
N VAL A 204 4.01 11.24 -3.62
CA VAL A 204 3.95 12.68 -3.84
C VAL A 204 4.01 13.42 -2.50
N THR A 205 5.06 13.13 -1.73
CA THR A 205 5.48 13.89 -0.55
C THR A 205 6.95 14.29 -0.68
N GLU A 206 7.40 15.29 0.07
CA GLU A 206 8.78 15.77 0.01
C GLU A 206 9.81 14.65 0.24
N GLU A 207 9.57 13.80 1.25
CA GLU A 207 10.50 12.79 1.76
C GLU A 207 10.52 11.50 0.91
N ALA A 208 9.56 11.33 0.00
CA ALA A 208 9.53 10.21 -0.93
C ALA A 208 10.77 10.29 -1.85
N PRO A 209 11.64 9.25 -1.88
CA PRO A 209 12.93 9.29 -2.58
C PRO A 209 12.77 8.95 -4.07
N ILE A 210 11.90 9.70 -4.76
CA ILE A 210 11.68 9.59 -6.20
C ILE A 210 11.93 10.93 -6.88
N HIS A 211 12.31 10.89 -8.15
CA HIS A 211 12.58 12.10 -8.93
C HIS A 211 11.40 13.07 -8.94
N LYS A 212 11.69 14.36 -8.78
CA LYS A 212 10.69 15.44 -8.71
C LYS A 212 9.77 15.49 -9.92
N ASP A 213 10.27 15.12 -11.10
CA ASP A 213 9.48 15.14 -12.35
C ASP A 213 8.40 14.05 -12.35
N ILE A 214 8.64 12.93 -11.67
CA ILE A 214 7.61 11.90 -11.46
C ILE A 214 6.52 12.45 -10.53
N LYS A 215 6.90 13.13 -9.44
CA LYS A 215 5.94 13.79 -8.54
C LYS A 215 5.10 14.83 -9.30
N ALA A 216 5.74 15.68 -10.10
CA ALA A 216 5.07 16.68 -10.93
C ALA A 216 4.12 16.04 -11.95
N ARG A 217 4.54 14.92 -12.57
CA ARG A 217 3.68 14.16 -13.49
C ARG A 217 2.45 13.61 -12.79
N MET A 218 2.60 13.06 -11.58
CA MET A 218 1.48 12.55 -10.78
C MET A 218 0.49 13.67 -10.41
N ILE A 219 0.97 14.85 -10.01
CA ILE A 219 0.12 16.02 -9.71
C ILE A 219 -0.69 16.46 -10.93
N ALA A 220 -0.08 16.40 -12.13
CA ALA A 220 -0.73 16.75 -13.38
C ALA A 220 -1.69 15.67 -13.93
N SER A 221 -1.80 14.52 -13.27
CA SER A 221 -2.58 13.38 -13.76
C SER A 221 -4.03 13.40 -13.28
N SER A 222 -4.86 12.65 -14.00
CA SER A 222 -6.25 12.31 -13.67
C SER A 222 -6.38 10.86 -13.22
N GLU A 223 -7.53 10.51 -12.69
CA GLU A 223 -7.90 9.14 -12.32
C GLU A 223 -7.86 8.15 -13.49
N THR A 224 -7.87 8.65 -14.73
CA THR A 224 -7.83 7.85 -15.97
C THR A 224 -6.42 7.58 -16.50
N ASP A 225 -5.38 8.11 -15.85
CA ASP A 225 -3.97 7.96 -16.25
C ASP A 225 -3.30 6.70 -15.66
N THR A 226 -4.10 5.67 -15.39
CA THR A 226 -3.61 4.33 -15.01
C THR A 226 -4.24 3.28 -15.90
N LEU A 227 -3.59 2.12 -16.02
CA LEU A 227 -4.15 0.97 -16.72
C LEU A 227 -3.73 -0.34 -16.06
N HIS A 228 -4.38 -1.43 -16.44
CA HIS A 228 -4.03 -2.78 -16.02
C HIS A 228 -3.18 -3.47 -17.08
N ILE A 229 -2.02 -3.97 -16.66
CA ILE A 229 -1.22 -4.94 -17.43
C ILE A 229 -1.45 -6.35 -16.86
N PHE A 230 -1.06 -7.36 -17.64
CA PHE A 230 -1.09 -8.79 -17.26
C PHE A 230 -2.48 -9.40 -17.01
N ARG A 231 -3.54 -8.74 -17.48
CA ARG A 231 -4.90 -9.27 -17.39
C ARG A 231 -5.03 -10.63 -18.07
N THR A 232 -4.38 -10.78 -19.24
CA THR A 232 -4.42 -12.03 -19.99
C THR A 232 -3.61 -13.16 -19.33
N LEU A 233 -2.72 -12.79 -18.41
CA LEU A 233 -1.84 -13.71 -17.68
C LEU A 233 -2.35 -14.04 -16.26
N ARG A 234 -3.50 -13.51 -15.84
CA ARG A 234 -4.04 -13.64 -14.48
C ARG A 234 -3.04 -13.23 -13.39
N ASN A 235 -2.28 -12.18 -13.68
CA ASN A 235 -1.32 -11.57 -12.76
C ASN A 235 -1.47 -10.06 -12.79
N THR A 236 -2.72 -9.60 -12.76
CA THR A 236 -3.09 -8.21 -13.02
C THR A 236 -2.32 -7.25 -12.13
N ALA A 237 -1.77 -6.20 -12.74
CA ALA A 237 -1.15 -5.09 -12.04
C ALA A 237 -1.65 -3.74 -12.57
N ARG A 238 -2.10 -2.84 -11.69
CA ARG A 238 -2.38 -1.44 -11.99
C ARG A 238 -1.11 -0.61 -11.93
N VAL A 239 -0.82 0.06 -13.04
CA VAL A 239 0.39 0.84 -13.27
C VAL A 239 0.03 2.18 -13.89
N PHE A 240 0.95 3.14 -13.81
CA PHE A 240 0.79 4.42 -14.50
C PHE A 240 0.75 4.20 -16.02
N LYS A 241 -0.16 4.90 -16.71
CA LYS A 241 -0.30 4.82 -18.16
C LYS A 241 0.83 5.60 -18.83
N ASN A 242 1.71 4.89 -19.51
CA ASN A 242 2.89 5.39 -20.20
C ASN A 242 3.15 4.58 -21.49
N ALA A 243 4.21 4.88 -22.23
CA ALA A 243 4.54 4.18 -23.47
C ALA A 243 4.75 2.67 -23.26
N VAL A 244 5.45 2.28 -22.19
CA VAL A 244 5.79 0.88 -21.89
C VAL A 244 4.55 0.07 -21.50
N SER A 245 3.72 0.57 -20.58
CA SER A 245 2.50 -0.11 -20.14
C SER A 245 1.46 -0.19 -21.25
N SER A 246 1.37 0.84 -22.10
CA SER A 246 0.50 0.82 -23.29
C SER A 246 0.95 -0.23 -24.30
N GLU A 247 2.27 -0.39 -24.49
CA GLU A 247 2.84 -1.43 -25.35
C GLU A 247 2.56 -2.85 -24.80
N VAL A 248 2.69 -3.05 -23.48
CA VAL A 248 2.33 -4.32 -22.84
C VAL A 248 0.86 -4.67 -23.12
N VAL A 249 -0.06 -3.74 -22.88
CA VAL A 249 -1.50 -3.95 -23.15
C VAL A 249 -1.75 -4.22 -24.64
N ARG A 250 -1.05 -3.53 -25.54
CA ARG A 250 -1.17 -3.75 -26.99
C ARG A 250 -0.75 -5.17 -27.37
N LEU A 251 0.38 -5.65 -26.83
CA LEU A 251 0.88 -7.01 -27.05
C LEU A 251 -0.08 -8.06 -26.49
N GLU A 252 -0.63 -7.85 -25.28
CA GLU A 252 -1.62 -8.75 -24.68
C GLU A 252 -2.90 -8.86 -25.52
N ARG A 253 -3.32 -7.78 -26.20
CA ARG A 253 -4.57 -7.72 -26.99
C ARG A 253 -4.44 -8.23 -28.43
N ARG A 254 -3.24 -8.57 -28.90
CA ARG A 254 -3.05 -9.10 -30.26
C ARG A 254 -3.75 -10.46 -30.43
N PRO A 255 -4.13 -10.87 -31.65
CA PRO A 255 -4.62 -12.23 -31.89
C PRO A 255 -3.62 -13.27 -31.37
N GLY A 256 -4.09 -14.22 -30.55
CA GLY A 256 -3.25 -15.23 -29.89
C GLY A 256 -2.67 -14.83 -28.54
N GLY A 257 -2.86 -13.58 -28.09
CA GLY A 257 -2.36 -13.08 -26.80
C GLY A 257 -0.83 -12.97 -26.73
N ALA A 258 -0.31 -12.63 -25.55
CA ALA A 258 1.12 -12.58 -25.27
C ALA A 258 1.49 -13.58 -24.17
N GLN A 259 2.64 -14.22 -24.30
CA GLN A 259 3.24 -15.00 -23.21
C GLN A 259 4.13 -14.09 -22.36
N PHE A 260 4.32 -14.43 -21.08
CA PHE A 260 5.16 -13.63 -20.17
C PHE A 260 6.59 -13.44 -20.69
N SER A 261 7.17 -14.42 -21.38
CA SER A 261 8.49 -14.33 -22.00
C SER A 261 8.62 -13.18 -22.99
N GLU A 262 7.54 -12.80 -23.66
CA GLU A 262 7.52 -11.71 -24.65
C GLU A 262 7.38 -10.33 -24.00
N LEU A 263 6.91 -10.28 -22.75
CA LEU A 263 6.70 -9.04 -21.99
C LEU A 263 7.87 -8.76 -21.02
N ARG A 264 8.66 -9.78 -20.69
CA ARG A 264 9.69 -9.78 -19.62
C ARG A 264 10.61 -8.55 -19.67
N ASP A 265 11.09 -8.19 -20.85
CA ASP A 265 12.06 -7.10 -21.01
C ASP A 265 11.42 -5.72 -20.86
N LEU A 266 10.13 -5.58 -21.17
CA LEU A 266 9.36 -4.34 -20.97
C LEU A 266 9.08 -4.12 -19.48
N VAL A 267 8.76 -5.19 -18.76
CA VAL A 267 8.23 -5.15 -17.39
C VAL A 267 9.27 -5.43 -16.31
N SER A 268 10.54 -5.46 -16.69
CA SER A 268 11.65 -5.64 -15.76
C SER A 268 11.63 -4.61 -14.63
N GLY A 269 11.68 -5.08 -13.39
CA GLY A 269 11.71 -4.22 -12.20
C GLY A 269 12.91 -3.27 -12.18
N LEU A 270 14.03 -3.65 -12.81
CA LEU A 270 15.21 -2.77 -12.96
C LEU A 270 14.93 -1.58 -13.89
N ARG A 271 14.12 -1.77 -14.94
CA ARG A 271 13.66 -0.65 -15.78
C ARG A 271 12.69 0.25 -15.03
N GLY A 272 11.77 -0.35 -14.26
CA GLY A 272 10.85 0.40 -13.40
C GLY A 272 11.57 1.28 -12.38
N LYS A 273 12.66 0.76 -11.77
CA LYS A 273 13.50 1.53 -10.85
C LYS A 273 14.06 2.81 -11.49
N LYS A 274 14.48 2.73 -12.76
CA LYS A 274 15.03 3.89 -13.50
C LYS A 274 14.05 5.06 -13.58
N VAL A 275 12.74 4.80 -13.65
CA VAL A 275 11.72 5.86 -13.64
C VAL A 275 11.90 6.79 -12.44
N TYR A 276 12.10 6.20 -11.26
CA TYR A 276 12.26 6.94 -10.01
C TYR A 276 13.64 7.60 -9.88
N GLU A 277 14.67 7.06 -10.53
CA GLU A 277 16.05 7.58 -10.49
C GLU A 277 16.26 8.71 -11.50
N THR A 278 15.75 8.58 -12.73
CA THR A 278 16.04 9.49 -13.85
C THR A 278 14.94 10.52 -14.10
N GLY A 279 13.73 10.30 -13.58
CA GLY A 279 12.59 11.18 -13.86
C GLY A 279 11.91 10.95 -15.19
N ASP A 280 12.35 9.96 -15.97
CA ASP A 280 11.72 9.59 -17.23
C ASP A 280 10.52 8.68 -16.96
N PRO A 281 9.27 9.16 -17.13
CA PRO A 281 8.07 8.36 -16.88
C PRO A 281 7.92 7.18 -17.85
N ASP A 282 8.67 7.14 -18.96
CA ASP A 282 8.63 6.11 -20.00
C ASP A 282 9.81 5.11 -19.91
N ALA A 283 10.71 5.25 -18.92
CA ALA A 283 11.87 4.35 -18.77
C ALA A 283 11.48 2.89 -18.47
N GLY A 284 10.30 2.67 -17.87
CA GLY A 284 9.81 1.35 -17.49
C GLY A 284 8.40 1.38 -16.90
N ILE A 285 7.98 0.25 -16.32
CA ILE A 285 6.71 0.13 -15.60
C ILE A 285 6.86 0.67 -14.17
N TRP A 286 5.90 1.47 -13.73
CA TRP A 286 5.83 1.97 -12.36
C TRP A 286 4.39 2.05 -11.86
N SER A 287 4.21 1.81 -10.56
CA SER A 287 2.88 1.61 -9.97
C SER A 287 2.24 2.94 -9.58
N ALA A 288 0.97 3.14 -9.97
CA ALA A 288 0.13 4.24 -9.53
C ALA A 288 -1.32 3.78 -9.46
N GLY A 289 -2.04 4.19 -8.41
CA GLY A 289 -3.46 3.92 -8.23
C GLY A 289 -4.30 5.05 -8.84
N ILE A 290 -5.59 4.80 -9.07
CA ILE A 290 -6.49 5.83 -9.64
C ILE A 290 -6.61 7.07 -8.75
N VAL A 291 -6.27 6.92 -7.45
CA VAL A 291 -6.19 8.02 -6.49
C VAL A 291 -5.23 9.13 -6.91
N VAL A 292 -4.33 8.88 -7.88
CA VAL A 292 -3.48 9.92 -8.47
C VAL A 292 -4.30 11.13 -8.95
N GLY A 293 -5.54 10.93 -9.42
CA GLY A 293 -6.44 12.01 -9.81
C GLY A 293 -6.86 12.96 -8.68
N LEU A 294 -6.73 12.55 -7.42
CA LEU A 294 -7.02 13.38 -6.23
C LEU A 294 -5.79 14.13 -5.71
N ILE A 295 -4.59 13.83 -6.20
CA ILE A 295 -3.35 14.41 -5.71
C ILE A 295 -3.07 15.72 -6.45
N LYS A 296 -3.01 16.84 -5.72
CA LYS A 296 -2.86 18.20 -6.29
C LYS A 296 -1.67 18.99 -5.75
N ASP A 297 -0.92 18.42 -4.83
CA ASP A 297 0.20 19.06 -4.13
C ASP A 297 1.27 18.04 -3.71
N CYS A 298 2.42 18.53 -3.24
CA CYS A 298 3.52 17.72 -2.71
C CYS A 298 3.95 18.22 -1.32
N PRO A 299 3.14 17.99 -0.27
CA PRO A 299 3.47 18.39 1.10
C PRO A 299 4.55 17.49 1.73
N SER A 300 5.09 17.89 2.86
CA SER A 300 5.80 16.95 3.76
C SER A 300 4.83 15.88 4.28
N CYS A 301 5.34 14.73 4.71
CA CYS A 301 4.53 13.68 5.34
C CYS A 301 3.84 14.19 6.62
N ALA A 302 4.52 15.03 7.40
CA ALA A 302 3.97 15.65 8.60
C ALA A 302 2.78 16.55 8.29
N GLU A 303 2.90 17.40 7.27
CA GLU A 303 1.81 18.26 6.84
C GLU A 303 0.63 17.45 6.27
N LEU A 304 0.92 16.46 5.41
CA LEU A 304 -0.10 15.60 4.82
C LEU A 304 -0.96 14.93 5.90
N LEU A 305 -0.31 14.27 6.87
CA LEU A 305 -1.02 13.52 7.91
C LEU A 305 -1.79 14.45 8.85
N ARG A 306 -1.20 15.60 9.23
CA ARG A 306 -1.88 16.61 10.04
C ARG A 306 -3.15 17.13 9.35
N ARG A 307 -3.07 17.48 8.06
CA ARG A 307 -4.24 17.93 7.28
C ARG A 307 -5.32 16.85 7.24
N ILE A 308 -4.94 15.60 6.96
CA ILE A 308 -5.90 14.48 6.92
C ILE A 308 -6.58 14.29 8.29
N GLU A 309 -5.84 14.36 9.40
CA GLU A 309 -6.40 14.24 10.75
C GLU A 309 -7.41 15.35 11.05
N GLU A 310 -7.01 16.61 10.87
CA GLU A 310 -7.86 17.78 11.14
C GLU A 310 -9.13 17.79 10.28
N GLU A 311 -8.98 17.53 8.97
CA GLU A 311 -10.10 17.50 8.04
C GLU A 311 -11.04 16.32 8.31
N ALA A 312 -10.50 15.14 8.67
CA ALA A 312 -11.33 13.98 8.99
C ALA A 312 -12.17 14.21 10.25
N GLU A 313 -11.60 14.85 11.28
CA GLU A 313 -12.33 15.23 12.49
C GLU A 313 -13.48 16.20 12.18
N SER A 314 -13.20 17.22 11.37
CA SER A 314 -14.20 18.18 10.91
C SER A 314 -15.32 17.52 10.11
N LEU A 315 -14.97 16.61 9.18
CA LEU A 315 -15.94 15.86 8.38
C LEU A 315 -16.82 14.95 9.25
N ILE A 316 -16.25 14.25 10.21
CA ILE A 316 -17.00 13.38 11.13
C ILE A 316 -18.00 14.20 11.95
N GLN A 317 -17.56 15.32 12.54
CA GLN A 317 -18.44 16.22 13.28
C GLN A 317 -19.55 16.77 12.37
N GLY A 318 -19.19 17.20 11.16
CA GLY A 318 -20.11 17.69 10.14
C GLY A 318 -21.22 16.69 9.79
N MET A 319 -20.88 15.42 9.61
CA MET A 319 -21.85 14.35 9.29
C MET A 319 -22.88 14.14 10.40
N THR A 320 -22.56 14.42 11.67
CA THR A 320 -23.54 14.28 12.76
C THR A 320 -24.72 15.23 12.61
N HIS A 321 -24.53 16.38 11.95
CA HIS A 321 -25.60 17.34 11.66
C HIS A 321 -26.56 16.88 10.56
N LEU A 322 -26.18 15.88 9.75
CA LEU A 322 -27.07 15.27 8.77
C LEU A 322 -28.11 14.35 9.42
N VAL A 323 -27.88 13.91 10.67
CA VAL A 323 -28.77 13.04 11.42
C VAL A 323 -29.71 13.89 12.28
N VAL A 324 -30.95 14.07 11.83
CA VAL A 324 -31.98 14.76 12.62
C VAL A 324 -32.57 13.79 13.66
N ARG A 325 -32.36 14.06 14.95
CA ARG A 325 -32.97 13.30 16.05
C ARG A 325 -34.30 13.95 16.47
N GLY A 326 -35.42 13.40 16.03
CA GLY A 326 -36.76 13.84 16.41
C GLY A 326 -37.77 13.74 15.26
N HIS A 327 -39.06 13.94 15.56
CA HIS A 327 -40.14 13.98 14.56
C HIS A 327 -39.97 15.20 13.64
N ALA A 328 -38.98 15.15 12.76
CA ALA A 328 -38.97 15.99 11.59
C ALA A 328 -40.25 15.65 10.82
N LYS A 329 -41.15 16.63 10.68
CA LYS A 329 -42.15 16.58 9.62
C LYS A 329 -41.37 16.64 8.31
N LEU A 330 -41.04 15.46 7.77
CA LEU A 330 -40.58 15.28 6.40
C LEU A 330 -41.72 15.58 5.44
#